data_AF-A0A537RNH7-F1
#
_entry.id   AF-A0A537RNH7-F1
#
_cell.length_a   1.000
_cell.length_b   1.000
_cell.length_c   1.000
_cell.angle_alpha   90.00
_cell.angle_beta   90.00
_cell.angle_gamma   90.00
#
_symmetry.space_group_name_H-M   'P 1'
#
loop_
_entity.id
_entity.type
_entity.pdbx_description
1 polymer ?
#
loop_
_entity_poly.entity_id
_entity_poly.type
_entity_poly.pdbx_seq_one_letter_code
_entity_poly.pdbx_strand_id
1 'polypeptide(L)'
;MSEVFHNRFPTYDVLEKWDSPSWNDQTRAVVKKRLGEIPDRRFLTETEWEILAAVCDRLIPQPDRANRPVPIVPFIDEKLHKNRGDGYRYEGMPPMREAWRQGIK
;
A
#
# COMPACT_ATOMS: atom_id res chain seq x y z
N MET A 1 13.34 -2.38 22.64
CA MET A 1 13.56 -0.92 22.64
C MET A 1 12.60 -0.33 21.62
N SER A 2 11.51 0.30 22.04
CA SER A 2 10.59 0.97 21.10
C SER A 2 11.23 2.28 20.67
N GLU A 3 11.73 2.31 19.44
CA GLU A 3 12.18 3.55 18.81
C GLU A 3 10.97 4.48 18.67
N VAL A 4 11.05 5.69 19.23
CA VAL A 4 9.95 6.65 19.18
C VAL A 4 9.89 7.20 17.76
N PHE A 5 8.83 6.88 17.02
CA PHE A 5 8.61 7.44 15.70
C PHE A 5 8.39 8.96 15.81
N HIS A 6 9.28 9.73 15.21
CA HIS A 6 9.20 11.18 15.20
C HIS A 6 8.75 11.68 13.82
N ASN A 7 7.48 12.05 13.70
CA ASN A 7 6.97 12.65 12.47
C ASN A 7 7.61 14.04 12.27
N ARG A 8 8.37 14.23 11.18
CA ARG A 8 9.00 15.51 10.85
C ARG A 8 8.00 16.63 10.52
N PHE A 9 6.78 16.26 10.13
CA PHE A 9 5.71 17.19 9.74
C PHE A 9 4.40 16.83 10.45
N PRO A 10 4.29 17.05 11.77
CA PRO A 10 3.18 16.56 12.59
C PRO A 10 1.83 17.19 12.24
N THR A 11 1.82 18.38 11.63
CA THR A 11 0.61 19.10 11.23
C THR A 11 0.32 18.98 9.74
N TYR A 12 1.15 18.28 8.97
CA TYR A 12 0.96 18.18 7.53
C TYR A 12 -0.03 17.08 7.20
N ASP A 13 -1.15 17.44 6.59
CA ASP A 13 -2.06 16.50 5.96
C ASP A 13 -2.08 16.73 4.45
N VAL A 14 -1.74 15.68 3.69
CA VAL A 14 -1.76 15.75 2.23
C VAL A 14 -3.17 15.97 1.67
N LEU A 15 -4.21 15.58 2.41
CA LEU A 15 -5.60 15.77 2.03
C LEU A 15 -6.05 17.24 2.11
N GLU A 16 -5.36 18.10 2.87
CA GLU A 16 -5.61 19.55 2.85
C GLU A 16 -5.35 20.17 1.47
N LYS A 17 -4.59 19.47 0.60
CA LYS A 17 -4.37 19.90 -0.78
C LYS A 17 -5.56 19.68 -1.70
N TRP A 18 -6.66 19.06 -1.23
CA TRP A 18 -7.79 18.65 -2.05
C TRP A 18 -8.30 19.75 -2.97
N ASP A 19 -8.52 20.95 -2.44
CA ASP A 19 -9.05 22.10 -3.19
C ASP A 19 -7.96 23.04 -3.73
N SER A 20 -6.69 22.72 -3.47
CA SER A 20 -5.56 23.54 -3.93
C SER A 20 -5.27 23.34 -5.43
N PRO A 21 -4.59 24.29 -6.09
CA PRO A 21 -4.10 24.12 -7.47
C PRO A 21 -3.11 22.97 -7.66
N SER A 22 -2.55 22.41 -6.58
CA SER A 22 -1.63 21.27 -6.67
C SER A 22 -2.32 19.98 -7.12
N TRP A 23 -3.64 19.86 -6.97
CA TRP A 23 -4.42 18.69 -7.35
C TRP A 23 -5.38 19.03 -8.47
N ASN A 24 -5.10 18.49 -9.66
CA ASN A 24 -6.07 18.49 -10.76
C ASN A 24 -7.20 17.48 -10.53
N ASP A 25 -8.23 17.54 -11.38
CA ASP A 25 -9.40 16.66 -11.28
C ASP A 25 -9.06 15.18 -11.37
N GLN A 26 -8.06 14.82 -12.20
CA GLN A 26 -7.60 13.44 -12.32
C GLN A 26 -7.01 12.91 -11.01
N THR A 27 -6.19 13.72 -10.33
CA THR A 27 -5.61 13.37 -9.03
C THR A 27 -6.71 13.19 -7.99
N ARG A 28 -7.67 14.12 -7.93
CA ARG A 28 -8.83 14.04 -7.02
C ARG A 28 -9.64 12.77 -7.26
N ALA A 29 -9.91 12.42 -8.52
CA ALA A 29 -10.66 11.23 -8.87
C ALA A 29 -9.95 9.94 -8.43
N VAL A 30 -8.63 9.82 -8.65
CA VAL A 30 -7.84 8.66 -8.25
C VAL A 30 -7.76 8.53 -6.73
N VAL A 31 -7.52 9.64 -6.02
CA VAL A 31 -7.44 9.61 -4.55
C VAL A 31 -8.81 9.30 -3.94
N LYS A 32 -9.89 9.93 -4.43
CA LYS A 32 -11.27 9.62 -4.00
C LYS A 32 -11.54 8.13 -4.08
N LYS A 33 -11.20 7.52 -5.22
CA LYS A 33 -11.37 6.10 -5.46
C LYS A 33 -10.60 5.26 -4.44
N ARG A 34 -9.31 5.56 -4.22
CA ARG A 34 -8.48 4.80 -3.27
C ARG A 34 -8.93 4.94 -1.82
N LEU A 35 -9.52 6.08 -1.44
CA LEU A 35 -10.04 6.30 -0.10
C LEU A 35 -11.40 5.64 0.15
N GLY A 36 -12.23 5.49 -0.89
CA GLY A 36 -13.58 4.94 -0.78
C GLY A 36 -13.73 3.48 -1.20
N GLU A 37 -12.85 2.99 -2.09
CA GLU A 37 -12.95 1.67 -2.71
C GLU A 37 -11.72 0.83 -2.34
N ILE A 38 -11.71 0.32 -1.12
CA ILE A 38 -10.69 -0.63 -0.65
C ILE A 38 -11.01 -2.01 -1.26
N PRO A 39 -10.10 -2.62 -2.04
CA PRO A 39 -10.35 -3.94 -2.63
C PRO A 39 -10.47 -5.04 -1.58
N ASP A 40 -11.24 -6.08 -1.88
CA ASP A 40 -11.24 -7.32 -1.11
C ASP A 40 -9.98 -8.15 -1.37
N ARG A 41 -9.66 -9.09 -0.47
CA ARG A 41 -8.63 -10.11 -0.69
C ARG A 41 -9.05 -11.08 -1.79
N ARG A 42 -8.20 -11.25 -2.81
CA ARG A 42 -8.46 -12.02 -4.03
C ARG A 42 -7.31 -12.89 -4.49
N PHE A 43 -6.06 -12.60 -4.13
CA PHE A 43 -4.90 -13.39 -4.58
C PHE A 43 -4.22 -14.14 -3.44
N LEU A 44 -3.87 -13.45 -2.37
CA LEU A 44 -3.17 -13.99 -1.21
C LEU A 44 -4.08 -14.92 -0.42
N THR A 45 -3.50 -16.00 0.09
CA THR A 45 -4.10 -16.81 1.15
C THR A 45 -4.20 -16.00 2.45
N GLU A 46 -4.92 -16.51 3.44
CA GLU A 46 -5.06 -15.83 4.74
C GLU A 46 -3.68 -15.64 5.39
N THR A 47 -2.89 -16.71 5.44
CA THR A 47 -1.55 -16.70 6.03
C THR A 47 -0.61 -15.73 5.31
N GLU A 48 -0.59 -15.72 3.98
CA GLU A 48 0.25 -14.77 3.24
C GLU A 48 -0.21 -13.32 3.45
N TRP A 49 -1.51 -13.09 3.59
CA TRP A 49 -2.05 -11.77 3.90
C TRP A 49 -1.59 -11.27 5.28
N GLU A 50 -1.67 -12.12 6.30
CA GLU A 50 -1.20 -11.81 7.66
C GLU A 50 0.31 -11.53 7.70
N ILE A 51 1.11 -12.34 6.98
CA ILE A 51 2.55 -12.10 6.84
C ILE A 51 2.82 -10.75 6.18
N LEU A 52 2.11 -10.44 5.08
CA LEU A 52 2.29 -9.15 4.40
C LEU A 52 1.87 -7.98 5.29
N ALA A 53 0.78 -8.13 6.05
CA ALA A 53 0.34 -7.12 7.01
C ALA A 53 1.42 -6.84 8.05
N ALA A 54 1.99 -7.88 8.67
CA ALA A 54 3.07 -7.74 9.63
C ALA A 54 4.33 -7.07 9.03
N VAL A 55 4.67 -7.41 7.77
CA VAL A 55 5.77 -6.77 7.05
C VAL A 55 5.47 -5.28 6.80
N CYS A 56 4.26 -4.95 6.33
CA CYS A 56 3.85 -3.56 6.13
C CYS A 56 3.87 -2.75 7.42
N ASP A 57 3.37 -3.30 8.53
CA ASP A 57 3.37 -2.65 9.84
C ASP A 57 4.80 -2.38 10.33
N ARG A 58 5.74 -3.28 10.02
CA ARG A 58 7.14 -3.14 10.40
C ARG A 58 7.92 -2.17 9.52
N LEU A 59 7.66 -2.14 8.22
CA LEU A 59 8.40 -1.34 7.24
C LEU A 59 7.83 0.07 7.08
N ILE A 60 6.51 0.22 7.18
CA ILE A 60 5.78 1.48 6.99
C ILE A 60 4.85 1.68 8.20
N PRO A 61 5.42 1.87 9.41
CA PRO A 61 4.60 2.10 10.60
C PRO A 61 3.78 3.39 10.45
N GLN A 62 2.54 3.36 10.95
CA GLN A 62 1.59 4.47 10.81
C GLN A 62 1.09 5.02 12.17
N PRO A 63 1.98 5.30 13.15
CA PRO A 63 1.56 5.65 14.51
C PRO A 63 0.84 7.01 14.58
N ASP A 64 1.15 7.92 13.65
CA ASP A 64 0.53 9.24 13.51
C ASP A 64 -0.93 9.18 12.99
N ARG A 65 -1.39 8.02 12.54
CA ARG A 65 -2.75 7.79 12.03
C ARG A 65 -3.34 6.47 12.53
N ALA A 66 -3.02 6.08 13.76
CA ALA A 66 -3.47 4.82 14.37
C ALA A 66 -5.01 4.63 14.34
N ASN A 67 -5.77 5.72 14.43
CA ASN A 67 -7.25 5.68 14.36
C ASN A 67 -7.79 5.45 12.95
N ARG A 68 -6.99 5.71 11.91
CA ARG A 68 -7.37 5.56 10.50
C ARG A 68 -6.13 5.24 9.65
N PRO A 69 -5.55 4.04 9.79
CA PRO A 69 -4.37 3.66 9.01
C PRO A 69 -4.70 3.60 7.53
N VAL A 70 -3.74 3.93 6.67
CA VAL A 70 -3.87 3.72 5.23
C VAL A 70 -3.78 2.22 4.96
N PRO A 71 -4.79 1.59 4.33
CA PRO A 71 -4.74 0.17 3.99
C PRO A 71 -3.73 -0.05 2.85
N ILE A 72 -2.70 -0.86 3.08
CA ILE A 72 -1.63 -1.13 2.11
C ILE A 72 -1.84 -2.50 1.44
N VAL A 73 -1.99 -3.54 2.27
CA VAL A 73 -2.12 -4.95 1.83
C VAL A 73 -3.21 -5.17 0.77
N PRO A 74 -4.42 -4.59 0.90
CA PRO A 74 -5.47 -4.80 -0.10
C PRO A 74 -5.10 -4.34 -1.52
N PHE A 75 -4.33 -3.26 -1.64
CA PHE A 75 -3.92 -2.74 -2.94
C PHE A 75 -2.76 -3.52 -3.55
N ILE A 76 -1.88 -4.09 -2.72
CA ILE A 76 -0.86 -5.04 -3.19
C ILE A 76 -1.53 -6.31 -3.70
N ASP A 77 -2.47 -6.86 -2.92
CA ASP A 77 -3.24 -8.05 -3.31
C ASP A 77 -4.01 -7.84 -4.62
N GLU A 78 -4.71 -6.72 -4.77
CA GLU A 78 -5.43 -6.41 -6.01
C GLU A 78 -4.49 -6.27 -7.21
N LYS A 79 -3.28 -5.72 -7.03
CA LYS A 79 -2.25 -5.66 -8.09
C LYS A 79 -1.79 -7.05 -8.50
N LEU A 80 -1.56 -7.94 -7.52
CA LEU A 80 -1.23 -9.34 -7.76
C LEU A 80 -2.38 -10.06 -8.45
N HIS A 81 -3.62 -9.86 -8.00
CA HIS A 81 -4.82 -10.41 -8.61
C HIS A 81 -5.03 -9.94 -10.06
N LYS A 82 -4.71 -8.68 -10.38
CA LYS A 82 -4.75 -8.17 -11.76
C LYS A 82 -3.54 -8.57 -12.61
N ASN A 83 -2.51 -9.18 -12.01
CA ASN A 83 -1.23 -9.49 -12.64
C ASN A 83 -0.58 -8.28 -13.35
N ARG A 84 -0.78 -7.08 -12.81
CA ARG A 84 -0.24 -5.84 -13.40
C ARG A 84 1.18 -5.62 -12.89
N GLY A 85 2.16 -6.16 -13.61
CA GLY A 85 3.58 -5.92 -13.35
C GLY A 85 4.00 -4.48 -13.63
N ASP A 86 5.14 -4.06 -13.06
CA ASP A 86 5.69 -2.70 -13.23
C ASP A 86 6.59 -2.54 -14.48
N GLY A 87 6.53 -3.51 -15.41
CA GLY A 87 7.29 -3.48 -16.65
C GLY A 87 8.46 -4.47 -16.66
N TYR A 88 9.69 -3.95 -16.70
CA TYR A 88 10.91 -4.74 -16.94
C TYR A 88 11.25 -5.68 -15.77
N ARG A 89 11.83 -6.84 -16.10
CA ARG A 89 12.43 -7.79 -15.16
C ARG A 89 13.80 -8.23 -15.68
N TYR A 90 14.74 -8.50 -14.79
CA TYR A 90 16.02 -9.10 -15.18
C TYR A 90 15.81 -10.50 -15.77
N GLU A 91 16.73 -10.90 -16.65
CA GLU A 91 16.78 -12.28 -17.14
C GLU A 91 16.96 -13.26 -15.97
N GLY A 92 16.18 -14.34 -15.97
CA GLY A 92 16.18 -15.33 -14.89
C GLY A 92 15.32 -14.98 -13.67
N MET A 93 14.78 -13.76 -13.55
CA MET A 93 13.82 -13.45 -12.49
C MET A 93 12.44 -14.05 -12.78
N PRO A 94 11.78 -14.66 -11.78
CA PRO A 94 10.41 -15.14 -11.95
C PRO A 94 9.44 -13.97 -12.20
N PRO A 95 8.33 -14.20 -12.93
CA PRO A 95 7.22 -13.26 -13.01
C PRO A 95 6.74 -12.80 -11.63
N MET A 96 6.18 -11.59 -11.54
CA MET A 96 5.80 -10.95 -10.26
C MET A 96 5.05 -11.89 -9.31
N ARG A 97 3.99 -12.57 -9.75
CA ARG A 97 3.22 -13.49 -8.88
C ARG A 97 4.07 -14.63 -8.32
N GLU A 98 4.91 -15.22 -9.14
CA GLU A 98 5.79 -16.31 -8.74
C GLU A 98 6.84 -15.80 -7.75
N ALA A 99 7.43 -14.64 -8.00
CA ALA A 99 8.36 -13.99 -7.08
C ALA A 99 7.72 -13.76 -5.70
N TRP A 100 6.48 -13.28 -5.67
CA TRP A 100 5.74 -13.09 -4.43
C TRP A 100 5.50 -14.41 -3.69
N ARG A 101 5.03 -15.46 -4.38
CA ARG A 101 4.83 -16.80 -3.77
C ARG A 101 6.11 -17.42 -3.23
N GLN A 102 7.26 -17.10 -3.81
CA GLN A 102 8.55 -17.58 -3.32
C GLN A 102 9.00 -16.81 -2.06
N GLY A 103 8.72 -15.52 -1.98
CA GLY A 103 9.17 -14.65 -0.88
C GLY A 103 8.21 -14.56 0.31
N ILE A 104 6.92 -14.81 0.13
CA ILE A 104 5.91 -14.68 1.19
C ILE A 104 5.54 -16.03 1.79
N LYS A 105 6.35 -16.50 2.74
CA LYS A 105 6.18 -17.76 3.47
C LYS A 105 6.57 -17.61 4.93
#